data_AF-A0A6I6WL90-F1
#
_entry.id   AF-A0A6I6WL90-F1
#
_cell.length_a   1.000
_cell.length_b   1.000
_cell.length_c   1.000
_cell.angle_alpha   90.00
_cell.angle_beta   90.00
_cell.angle_gamma   90.00
#
_symmetry.space_group_name_H-M   'P 1'
#
loop_
_entity.id
_entity.type
_entity.pdbx_description
1 polymer ?
#
loop_
_entity_poly.entity_id
_entity_poly.type
_entity_poly.pdbx_seq_one_letter_code
_entity_poly.pdbx_strand_id
1 'polypeptide(L)'
;MYHEHETIGDRIGRLRERRGLTQEQLAERAGLCVDTVRKLEQGRRLTARLATLNRLAHALDVETSLLVGRPATFEARRGDGDSPSVLALRRTVAPVGDLLREEPDPEDPPSLRALQSALRSTERIRREGRMGAIGSLLPQLIEDARAAARALRGEEQRAAHAVLAEAYQVAATTLTALGKEDAAFTAMERATEAARKSDDHRLETVGAATLAWIFTKQGRLEDALHLALRYADRAEPGFRSGPTDLSLWGVLLLRAATAAVRQGEQQHDRVEELLRMATAAAAAVGADRLDYATPFGPANVGVAKVNFLVEMDKSGEAVASARSVPGLAELPPTWRARFHVDRALAHTDLKQDDRAARALLMAEGDAPEWMRYHATSRRLVSELRSRERRRSSPVTELASRLDRAPHPAAG
;
A
#
# COMPACT_ATOMS: atom_id res chain seq x y z
N MET A 1 -0.72 6.88 -29.02
CA MET A 1 -1.50 8.02 -28.51
C MET A 1 -1.85 7.68 -27.08
N TYR A 2 -1.12 8.23 -26.10
CA TYR A 2 -1.38 7.97 -24.69
C TYR A 2 -2.64 8.76 -24.28
N HIS A 3 -3.72 8.07 -23.93
CA HIS A 3 -4.96 8.71 -23.48
C HIS A 3 -4.74 9.34 -22.11
N GLU A 4 -4.44 10.64 -22.07
CA GLU A 4 -3.98 11.31 -20.86
C GLU A 4 -5.09 11.50 -19.79
N HIS A 5 -6.36 11.21 -20.08
CA HIS A 5 -7.44 11.31 -19.08
C HIS A 5 -8.53 10.22 -19.18
N GLU A 6 -8.16 8.95 -19.38
CA GLU A 6 -9.13 7.85 -19.26
C GLU A 6 -9.60 7.73 -17.80
N THR A 7 -10.90 7.93 -17.55
CA THR A 7 -11.51 7.77 -16.23
C THR A 7 -11.67 6.29 -15.87
N ILE A 8 -12.00 5.99 -14.60
CA ILE A 8 -12.33 4.63 -14.21
C ILE A 8 -13.57 4.10 -14.94
N GLY A 9 -14.54 4.96 -15.22
CA GLY A 9 -15.74 4.64 -15.99
C GLY A 9 -15.40 4.21 -17.41
N ASP A 10 -14.52 4.96 -18.07
CA ASP A 10 -14.06 4.64 -19.44
C ASP A 10 -13.35 3.29 -19.49
N ARG A 11 -12.51 2.97 -18.49
CA ARG A 11 -11.84 1.66 -18.39
C ARG A 11 -12.82 0.53 -18.20
N ILE A 12 -13.79 0.70 -17.28
CA ILE A 12 -14.83 -0.30 -17.02
C ILE A 12 -15.65 -0.54 -18.28
N GLY A 13 -16.14 0.51 -18.93
CA GLY A 13 -16.93 0.42 -20.16
C GLY A 13 -16.17 -0.28 -21.28
N ARG A 14 -14.92 0.13 -21.53
CA ARG A 14 -14.06 -0.48 -22.55
C ARG A 14 -13.80 -1.97 -22.29
N LEU A 15 -13.54 -2.36 -21.05
CA LEU A 15 -13.31 -3.77 -20.69
C LEU A 15 -14.61 -4.58 -20.77
N ARG A 16 -15.73 -4.00 -20.33
CA ARG A 16 -17.06 -4.60 -20.43
C ARG A 16 -17.43 -4.90 -21.89
N GLU A 17 -17.22 -3.93 -22.78
CA GLU A 17 -17.48 -4.07 -24.21
C GLU A 17 -16.59 -5.14 -24.87
N ARG A 18 -15.31 -5.20 -24.51
CA ARG A 18 -14.40 -6.28 -24.98
C ARG A 18 -14.85 -7.67 -24.53
N ARG A 19 -15.55 -7.78 -23.41
CA ARG A 19 -16.14 -9.02 -22.90
C ARG A 19 -17.54 -9.30 -23.43
N GLY A 20 -18.10 -8.42 -24.27
CA GLY A 20 -19.44 -8.57 -24.83
C GLY A 20 -20.57 -8.48 -23.81
N LEU A 21 -20.36 -7.79 -22.67
CA LEU A 21 -21.33 -7.70 -21.59
C LEU A 21 -22.18 -6.43 -21.67
N THR A 22 -23.47 -6.51 -21.34
CA THR A 22 -24.29 -5.34 -21.03
C THR A 22 -23.98 -4.81 -19.62
N GLN A 23 -24.45 -3.60 -19.30
CA GLN A 23 -24.28 -3.05 -17.94
C GLN A 23 -25.01 -3.90 -16.89
N GLU A 24 -26.18 -4.44 -17.24
CA GLU A 24 -26.97 -5.35 -16.43
C GLU A 24 -26.22 -6.66 -16.17
N GLN A 25 -25.64 -7.26 -17.20
CA GLN A 25 -24.87 -8.51 -17.07
C GLN A 25 -23.59 -8.30 -16.25
N LEU A 26 -22.90 -7.18 -16.41
CA LEU A 26 -21.74 -6.87 -15.58
C LEU A 26 -22.15 -6.69 -14.11
N ALA A 27 -23.24 -5.97 -13.86
CA ALA A 27 -23.76 -5.74 -12.51
C ALA A 27 -24.16 -7.06 -11.84
N GLU A 28 -24.88 -7.94 -12.55
CA GLU A 28 -25.27 -9.26 -12.07
C GLU A 28 -24.04 -10.13 -11.73
N ARG A 29 -23.06 -10.23 -12.65
CA ARG A 29 -21.82 -10.98 -12.41
C ARG A 29 -21.01 -10.44 -11.25
N ALA A 30 -20.98 -9.11 -11.08
CA ALA A 30 -20.32 -8.48 -9.95
C ALA A 30 -21.18 -8.56 -8.67
N GLY A 31 -22.45 -8.95 -8.74
CA GLY A 31 -23.46 -8.90 -7.67
C GLY A 31 -23.75 -7.47 -7.16
N LEU A 32 -23.63 -6.47 -8.03
CA LEU A 32 -23.85 -5.06 -7.74
C LEU A 32 -25.19 -4.60 -8.32
N CYS A 33 -25.72 -3.49 -7.81
CA CYS A 33 -26.85 -2.82 -8.46
C CYS A 33 -26.40 -2.19 -9.79
N VAL A 34 -27.20 -2.36 -10.85
CA VAL A 34 -26.93 -1.82 -12.20
C VAL A 34 -26.70 -0.30 -12.18
N ASP A 35 -27.38 0.41 -11.29
CA ASP A 35 -27.20 1.85 -11.10
C ASP A 35 -25.77 2.23 -10.70
N THR A 36 -25.07 1.36 -9.96
CA THR A 36 -23.65 1.57 -9.61
C THR A 36 -22.77 1.53 -10.85
N VAL A 37 -22.98 0.54 -11.72
CA VAL A 37 -22.24 0.40 -12.99
C VAL A 37 -22.52 1.59 -13.91
N ARG A 38 -23.80 1.95 -14.07
CA ARG A 38 -24.22 3.13 -14.87
C ARG A 38 -23.57 4.41 -14.39
N LYS A 39 -23.61 4.69 -13.08
CA LYS A 39 -23.05 5.92 -12.51
C LYS A 39 -21.53 6.00 -12.71
N LEU A 40 -20.83 4.87 -12.63
CA LEU A 40 -19.39 4.81 -12.90
C LEU A 40 -19.08 5.04 -14.37
N GLU A 41 -19.71 4.28 -15.29
CA GLU A 41 -19.46 4.42 -16.73
C GLU A 41 -19.87 5.79 -17.29
N GLN A 42 -20.91 6.42 -16.76
CA GLN A 42 -21.33 7.77 -17.16
C GLN A 42 -20.50 8.90 -16.52
N GLY A 43 -19.51 8.58 -15.68
CA GLY A 43 -18.72 9.57 -14.95
C GLY A 43 -19.49 10.36 -13.89
N ARG A 44 -20.74 9.99 -13.56
CA ARG A 44 -21.52 10.60 -12.47
C ARG A 44 -20.95 10.27 -11.09
N ARG A 45 -20.18 9.19 -11.00
CA ARG A 45 -19.38 8.77 -9.85
C ARG A 45 -17.98 8.40 -10.35
N LEU A 46 -16.93 8.98 -9.78
CA LEU A 46 -15.55 8.78 -10.20
C LEU A 46 -14.75 7.94 -9.18
N THR A 47 -15.33 7.68 -8.01
CA THR A 47 -14.75 6.88 -6.94
C THR A 47 -15.69 5.76 -6.50
N ALA A 48 -15.12 4.64 -6.09
CA ALA A 48 -15.83 3.56 -5.42
C ALA A 48 -14.91 2.92 -4.39
N ARG A 49 -15.52 2.21 -3.43
CA ARG A 49 -14.80 1.41 -2.44
C ARG A 49 -14.00 0.32 -3.12
N LEU A 50 -12.92 -0.13 -2.47
CA LEU A 50 -12.08 -1.16 -3.06
C LEU A 50 -12.83 -2.49 -3.14
N ALA A 51 -13.73 -2.80 -2.18
CA ALA A 51 -14.63 -3.95 -2.29
C ALA A 51 -15.44 -3.94 -3.60
N THR A 52 -16.07 -2.82 -3.96
CA THR A 52 -16.82 -2.67 -5.21
C THR A 52 -15.92 -2.83 -6.44
N LEU A 53 -14.74 -2.22 -6.43
CA LEU A 53 -13.80 -2.28 -7.56
C LEU A 53 -13.23 -3.69 -7.77
N ASN A 54 -12.95 -4.44 -6.70
CA ASN A 54 -12.50 -5.83 -6.78
C ASN A 54 -13.58 -6.72 -7.42
N ARG A 55 -14.85 -6.54 -7.05
CA ARG A 55 -15.98 -7.30 -7.63
C ARG A 55 -16.14 -7.02 -9.12
N LEU A 56 -15.99 -5.76 -9.55
CA LEU A 56 -15.99 -5.39 -10.97
C LEU A 56 -14.80 -5.99 -11.71
N ALA A 57 -13.60 -5.93 -11.12
CA ALA A 57 -12.38 -6.47 -11.71
C ALA A 57 -12.48 -8.00 -11.89
N HIS A 58 -13.01 -8.70 -10.88
CA HIS A 58 -13.27 -10.13 -10.95
C HIS A 58 -14.30 -10.50 -12.03
N ALA A 59 -15.42 -9.77 -12.11
CA ALA A 59 -16.45 -9.99 -13.13
C ALA A 59 -15.96 -9.71 -14.57
N LEU A 60 -14.98 -8.80 -14.72
CA LEU A 60 -14.30 -8.48 -15.97
C LEU A 60 -13.06 -9.34 -16.22
N ASP A 61 -12.68 -10.19 -15.26
CA ASP A 61 -11.49 -11.03 -15.26
C ASP A 61 -10.23 -10.24 -15.64
N VAL A 62 -9.97 -9.21 -14.83
CA VAL A 62 -8.78 -8.34 -14.90
C VAL A 62 -8.26 -8.04 -13.50
N GLU A 63 -7.01 -7.62 -13.41
CA GLU A 63 -6.47 -7.08 -12.16
C GLU A 63 -7.17 -5.78 -11.77
N THR A 64 -7.35 -5.57 -10.46
CA THR A 64 -7.97 -4.33 -9.94
C THR A 64 -7.10 -3.10 -10.24
N SER A 65 -5.79 -3.29 -10.38
CA SER A 65 -4.82 -2.26 -10.79
C SER A 65 -5.19 -1.60 -12.12
N LEU A 66 -5.73 -2.37 -13.07
CA LEU A 66 -6.14 -1.90 -14.39
C LEU A 66 -7.38 -1.00 -14.34
N LEU A 67 -8.31 -1.23 -13.41
CA LEU A 67 -9.46 -0.34 -13.23
C LEU A 67 -9.05 0.98 -12.56
N VAL A 68 -8.33 0.84 -11.45
CA VAL A 68 -7.96 1.92 -10.52
C VAL A 68 -7.07 2.97 -11.18
N GLY A 69 -6.17 2.55 -12.09
CA GLY A 69 -5.15 3.40 -12.70
C GLY A 69 -4.06 3.78 -11.71
N ARG A 70 -2.84 3.26 -11.91
CA ARG A 70 -1.67 3.59 -11.08
C ARG A 70 -0.66 4.39 -11.90
N PRO A 71 0.11 5.30 -11.28
CA PRO A 71 1.32 5.81 -11.92
C PRO A 71 2.24 4.64 -12.27
N ALA A 72 2.78 4.64 -13.48
CA ALA A 72 3.65 3.57 -13.97
C ALA A 72 5.14 3.86 -13.76
N THR A 73 5.48 5.07 -13.29
CA THR A 73 6.85 5.60 -13.13
C THR A 73 6.93 6.52 -11.92
N PHE A 74 8.16 6.80 -11.47
CA PHE A 74 8.40 7.89 -10.53
C PHE A 74 8.23 9.25 -11.23
N GLU A 75 7.80 10.25 -10.47
CA GLU A 75 7.90 11.65 -10.86
C GLU A 75 9.38 12.06 -10.80
N ALA A 76 9.96 12.40 -11.95
CA ALA A 76 11.34 12.86 -12.01
C ALA A 76 11.47 14.22 -11.32
N ARG A 77 12.41 14.35 -10.38
CA ARG A 77 12.87 15.66 -9.92
C ARG A 77 13.94 16.13 -10.90
N ARG A 78 13.68 17.20 -11.67
CA ARG A 78 14.71 17.80 -12.52
C ARG A 78 15.82 18.36 -11.62
N GLY A 79 17.08 17.99 -11.88
CA GLY A 79 18.24 18.75 -11.43
C GLY A 79 19.33 18.03 -10.63
N ASP A 80 19.20 16.76 -10.26
CA ASP A 80 20.28 16.01 -9.59
C ASP A 80 20.54 14.66 -10.29
N GLY A 81 21.82 14.24 -10.31
CA GLY A 81 22.31 13.05 -11.02
C GLY A 81 21.64 11.73 -10.62
N ASP A 82 21.06 11.64 -9.42
CA ASP A 82 20.35 10.46 -8.90
C ASP A 82 18.83 10.53 -9.17
N SER A 83 18.47 10.50 -10.45
CA SER A 83 17.06 10.44 -10.86
C SER A 83 16.44 9.08 -10.50
N PRO A 84 15.26 9.06 -9.85
CA PRO A 84 14.62 7.81 -9.45
C PRO A 84 14.25 6.96 -10.66
N SER A 85 14.54 5.66 -10.61
CA SER A 85 14.40 4.80 -11.78
C SER A 85 13.72 3.47 -11.47
N VAL A 86 12.55 3.28 -12.07
CA VAL A 86 11.83 2.00 -12.03
C VAL A 86 12.62 0.92 -12.77
N LEU A 87 13.33 1.28 -13.84
CA LEU A 87 14.13 0.34 -14.61
C LEU A 87 15.36 -0.11 -13.83
N ALA A 88 16.02 0.80 -13.10
CA ALA A 88 17.11 0.44 -12.20
C ALA A 88 16.61 -0.53 -11.14
N LEU A 89 15.52 -0.19 -10.43
CA LEU A 89 14.95 -1.08 -9.42
C LEU A 89 14.55 -2.45 -9.98
N ARG A 90 13.97 -2.51 -11.19
CA ARG A 90 13.65 -3.78 -11.86
C ARG A 90 14.89 -4.61 -12.18
N ARG A 91 15.94 -3.99 -12.73
CA ARG A 91 17.22 -4.66 -13.01
C ARG A 91 17.85 -5.16 -11.73
N THR A 92 17.81 -4.36 -10.67
CA THR A 92 18.36 -4.75 -9.39
C THR A 92 17.59 -5.91 -8.80
N VAL A 93 16.24 -5.97 -8.80
CA VAL A 93 15.54 -7.14 -8.21
C VAL A 93 15.66 -8.43 -9.03
N ALA A 94 15.94 -8.33 -10.33
CA ALA A 94 16.13 -9.45 -11.25
C ALA A 94 17.41 -9.27 -12.09
N PRO A 95 18.60 -9.36 -11.47
CA PRO A 95 19.85 -9.14 -12.17
C PRO A 95 20.18 -10.33 -13.07
N VAL A 96 20.78 -10.05 -14.23
CA VAL A 96 21.28 -11.12 -15.12
C VAL A 96 22.49 -11.83 -14.51
N GLY A 97 23.28 -11.11 -13.70
CA GLY A 97 24.47 -11.66 -13.02
C GLY A 97 24.17 -12.90 -12.18
N ASP A 98 23.00 -12.97 -11.54
CA ASP A 98 22.57 -14.16 -10.79
C ASP A 98 22.41 -15.41 -11.68
N LEU A 99 21.94 -15.21 -12.92
CA LEU A 99 21.75 -16.31 -13.89
C LEU A 99 23.09 -16.79 -14.44
N LEU A 100 24.03 -15.87 -14.64
CA LEU A 100 25.35 -16.16 -15.20
C LEU A 100 26.36 -16.61 -14.13
N ARG A 101 26.09 -16.35 -12.84
CA ARG A 101 27.02 -16.58 -11.70
C ARG A 101 28.36 -15.86 -11.88
N GLU A 102 28.31 -14.69 -12.50
CA GLU A 102 29.49 -13.94 -12.97
C GLU A 102 29.88 -12.76 -12.08
N GLU A 103 29.18 -12.50 -10.98
CA GLU A 103 29.53 -11.37 -10.12
C GLU A 103 30.65 -11.75 -9.14
N PRO A 104 31.90 -11.26 -9.31
CA PRO A 104 32.93 -11.46 -8.32
C PRO A 104 32.51 -10.84 -6.97
N ASP A 105 33.02 -11.37 -5.89
CA ASP A 105 32.88 -10.73 -4.58
C ASP A 105 33.72 -9.44 -4.59
N PRO A 106 33.18 -8.32 -4.08
CA PRO A 106 33.94 -7.07 -4.06
C PRO A 106 35.15 -7.20 -3.13
N GLU A 107 36.26 -6.55 -3.51
CA GLU A 107 37.48 -6.50 -2.67
C GLU A 107 37.22 -5.82 -1.32
N ASP A 108 36.34 -4.82 -1.28
CA ASP A 108 35.92 -4.12 -0.06
C ASP A 108 34.38 -4.09 0.04
N PRO A 109 33.75 -5.12 0.66
CA PRO A 109 32.30 -5.17 0.80
C PRO A 109 31.79 -4.12 1.78
N PRO A 110 30.58 -3.54 1.56
CA PRO A 110 29.98 -2.62 2.50
C PRO A 110 29.85 -3.20 3.91
N SER A 111 30.28 -2.43 4.92
CA SER A 111 30.17 -2.87 6.32
C SER A 111 28.70 -3.06 6.76
N LEU A 112 28.45 -4.03 7.64
CA LEU A 112 27.12 -4.28 8.20
C LEU A 112 26.51 -3.02 8.84
N ARG A 113 27.33 -2.21 9.52
CA ARG A 113 26.89 -0.95 10.13
C ARG A 113 26.38 0.05 9.09
N ALA A 114 27.07 0.17 7.95
CA ALA A 114 26.66 1.03 6.86
C ALA A 114 25.32 0.57 6.26
N LEU A 115 25.18 -0.75 6.02
CA LEU A 115 23.95 -1.35 5.52
C LEU A 115 22.75 -1.11 6.43
N GLN A 116 22.89 -1.37 7.73
CA GLN A 116 21.83 -1.12 8.70
C GLN A 116 21.45 0.37 8.78
N SER A 117 22.43 1.28 8.62
CA SER A 117 22.18 2.72 8.58
C SER A 117 21.39 3.11 7.32
N ALA A 118 21.78 2.58 6.16
CA ALA A 118 21.10 2.82 4.88
C ALA A 118 19.67 2.26 4.88
N LEU A 119 19.45 1.09 5.48
CA LEU A 119 18.11 0.52 5.67
C LEU A 119 17.24 1.41 6.55
N ARG A 120 17.69 1.81 7.75
CA ARG A 120 16.94 2.71 8.63
C ARG A 120 16.58 4.04 7.95
N SER A 121 17.50 4.57 7.13
CA SER A 121 17.24 5.79 6.33
C SER A 121 16.13 5.54 5.31
N THR A 122 16.22 4.45 4.54
CA THR A 122 15.22 4.04 3.55
C THR A 122 13.84 3.81 4.17
N GLU A 123 13.77 3.16 5.34
CA GLU A 123 12.53 2.95 6.07
C GLU A 123 11.87 4.25 6.54
N ARG A 124 12.67 5.21 7.01
CA ARG A 124 12.17 6.54 7.38
C ARG A 124 11.61 7.26 6.14
N ILE A 125 12.34 7.26 5.03
CA ILE A 125 11.90 7.84 3.75
C ILE A 125 10.56 7.21 3.30
N ARG A 126 10.44 5.89 3.41
CA ARG A 126 9.20 5.15 3.10
C ARG A 126 8.03 5.61 3.97
N ARG A 127 8.25 5.76 5.28
CA ARG A 127 7.22 6.22 6.23
C ARG A 127 6.78 7.66 6.00
N GLU A 128 7.70 8.52 5.55
CA GLU A 128 7.43 9.90 5.11
C GLU A 128 6.73 9.98 3.74
N GLY A 129 6.69 8.88 2.98
CA GLY A 129 6.01 8.82 1.69
C GLY A 129 6.80 9.44 0.53
N ARG A 130 8.12 9.60 0.69
CA ARG A 130 9.01 10.21 -0.32
C ARG A 130 9.41 9.21 -1.41
N MET A 131 8.47 8.88 -2.30
CA MET A 131 8.61 7.81 -3.29
C MET A 131 9.82 7.96 -4.23
N GLY A 132 10.13 9.17 -4.69
CA GLY A 132 11.30 9.44 -5.52
C GLY A 132 12.60 9.11 -4.79
N ALA A 133 12.74 9.49 -3.52
CA ALA A 133 13.94 9.17 -2.76
C ALA A 133 14.13 7.65 -2.56
N ILE A 134 13.04 6.87 -2.44
CA ILE A 134 13.11 5.40 -2.46
C ILE A 134 13.63 4.90 -3.81
N GLY A 135 13.11 5.45 -4.91
CA GLY A 135 13.50 5.09 -6.27
C GLY A 135 14.96 5.34 -6.62
N SER A 136 15.63 6.25 -5.91
CA SER A 136 17.06 6.53 -6.07
C SER A 136 17.95 5.68 -5.15
N LEU A 137 17.59 5.53 -3.87
CA LEU A 137 18.45 4.88 -2.86
C LEU A 137 18.35 3.36 -2.85
N LEU A 138 17.18 2.82 -3.16
CA LEU A 138 16.89 1.41 -2.97
C LEU A 138 17.71 0.46 -3.87
N PRO A 139 17.97 0.78 -5.16
CA PRO A 139 18.83 -0.05 -5.99
C PRO A 139 20.21 -0.27 -5.37
N GLN A 140 20.90 0.80 -4.96
CA GLN A 140 22.23 0.71 -4.34
C GLN A 140 22.20 -0.09 -3.04
N LEU A 141 21.19 0.12 -2.18
CA LEU A 141 21.04 -0.65 -0.95
C LEU A 141 20.92 -2.16 -1.20
N ILE A 142 20.19 -2.58 -2.24
CA ILE A 142 20.04 -4.00 -2.57
C ILE A 142 21.37 -4.56 -3.10
N GLU A 143 22.08 -3.81 -3.95
CA GLU A 143 23.38 -4.21 -4.49
C GLU A 143 24.42 -4.36 -3.37
N ASP A 144 24.52 -3.36 -2.49
CA ASP A 144 25.42 -3.35 -1.33
C ASP A 144 25.10 -4.51 -0.37
N ALA A 145 23.82 -4.75 -0.08
CA ALA A 145 23.40 -5.82 0.81
C ALA A 145 23.66 -7.21 0.21
N ARG A 146 23.53 -7.38 -1.11
CA ARG A 146 23.92 -8.62 -1.80
C ARG A 146 25.41 -8.86 -1.74
N ALA A 147 26.20 -7.84 -2.07
CA ALA A 147 27.65 -7.87 -2.01
C ALA A 147 28.14 -8.30 -0.62
N ALA A 148 27.63 -7.65 0.44
CA ALA A 148 27.96 -8.00 1.80
C ALA A 148 27.49 -9.41 2.20
N ALA A 149 26.29 -9.82 1.79
CA ALA A 149 25.78 -11.17 2.09
C ALA A 149 26.61 -12.28 1.41
N ARG A 150 27.28 -11.99 0.29
CA ARG A 150 28.23 -12.92 -0.35
C ARG A 150 29.59 -12.93 0.32
N ALA A 151 30.12 -11.75 0.65
CA ALA A 151 31.49 -11.59 1.15
C ALA A 151 31.63 -11.89 2.66
N LEU A 152 30.71 -11.40 3.50
CA LEU A 152 30.75 -11.57 4.95
C LEU A 152 30.48 -13.02 5.37
N ARG A 153 30.85 -13.36 6.60
CA ARG A 153 30.74 -14.74 7.15
C ARG A 153 30.11 -14.75 8.54
N GLY A 154 29.58 -15.90 8.95
CA GLY A 154 29.05 -16.10 10.30
C GLY A 154 27.84 -15.23 10.61
N GLU A 155 27.82 -14.61 11.80
CA GLU A 155 26.72 -13.75 12.25
C GLU A 155 26.52 -12.51 11.36
N GLU A 156 27.61 -11.91 10.89
CA GLU A 156 27.52 -10.73 10.03
C GLU A 156 26.86 -11.04 8.68
N GLN A 157 27.11 -12.24 8.14
CA GLN A 157 26.45 -12.71 6.92
C GLN A 157 24.94 -12.88 7.13
N ARG A 158 24.53 -13.50 8.26
CA ARG A 158 23.11 -13.67 8.61
C ARG A 158 22.42 -12.32 8.80
N ALA A 159 23.10 -11.35 9.41
CA ALA A 159 22.61 -9.99 9.57
C ALA A 159 22.54 -9.22 8.23
N ALA A 160 23.48 -9.42 7.32
CA ALA A 160 23.41 -8.86 5.96
C ALA A 160 22.23 -9.45 5.17
N HIS A 161 21.95 -10.75 5.33
CA HIS A 161 20.75 -11.39 4.78
C HIS A 161 19.45 -10.81 5.36
N ALA A 162 19.42 -10.46 6.64
CA ALA A 162 18.28 -9.76 7.24
C ALA A 162 18.05 -8.39 6.57
N VAL A 163 19.09 -7.57 6.42
CA VAL A 163 19.00 -6.28 5.71
C VAL A 163 18.53 -6.47 4.27
N LEU A 164 19.08 -7.46 3.56
CA LEU A 164 18.73 -7.77 2.19
C LEU A 164 17.25 -8.17 2.07
N ALA A 165 16.73 -8.97 3.00
CA ALA A 165 15.32 -9.36 3.02
C ALA A 165 14.40 -8.14 3.16
N GLU A 166 14.71 -7.22 4.08
CA GLU A 166 13.92 -6.00 4.27
C GLU A 166 14.03 -5.04 3.07
N ALA A 167 15.21 -4.88 2.48
CA ALA A 167 15.40 -4.07 1.28
C ALA A 167 14.55 -4.59 0.10
N TYR A 168 14.50 -5.90 -0.10
CA TYR A 168 13.61 -6.49 -1.11
C TYR A 168 12.13 -6.30 -0.79
N GLN A 169 11.71 -6.34 0.47
CA GLN A 169 10.31 -6.05 0.84
C GLN A 169 9.94 -4.59 0.53
N VAL A 170 10.85 -3.64 0.78
CA VAL A 170 10.67 -2.25 0.36
C VAL A 170 10.58 -2.16 -1.17
N ALA A 171 11.38 -2.93 -1.91
CA ALA A 171 11.30 -2.97 -3.37
C ALA A 171 9.96 -3.51 -3.85
N ALA A 172 9.49 -4.62 -3.27
CA ALA A 172 8.22 -5.25 -3.60
C ALA A 172 7.04 -4.29 -3.40
N THR A 173 6.98 -3.62 -2.25
CA THR A 173 5.90 -2.65 -1.96
C THR A 173 5.96 -1.42 -2.87
N THR A 174 7.15 -0.95 -3.22
CA THR A 174 7.37 0.17 -4.15
C THR A 174 6.96 -0.18 -5.57
N LEU A 175 7.40 -1.33 -6.07
CA LEU A 175 7.03 -1.85 -7.39
C LEU A 175 5.51 -2.10 -7.50
N THR A 176 4.88 -2.61 -6.43
CA THR A 176 3.42 -2.77 -6.37
C THR A 176 2.70 -1.43 -6.48
N ALA A 177 3.19 -0.38 -5.79
CA ALA A 177 2.63 0.97 -5.86
C ALA A 177 2.74 1.57 -7.28
N LEU A 178 3.79 1.20 -8.02
CA LEU A 178 4.04 1.61 -9.42
C LEU A 178 3.41 0.68 -10.48
N GLY A 179 2.60 -0.29 -10.05
CA GLY A 179 1.95 -1.26 -10.95
C GLY A 179 2.92 -2.21 -11.66
N LYS A 180 4.09 -2.49 -11.09
CA LYS A 180 5.06 -3.46 -11.60
C LYS A 180 4.93 -4.78 -10.84
N GLU A 181 3.79 -5.45 -11.04
CA GLU A 181 3.35 -6.58 -10.23
C GLU A 181 4.29 -7.79 -10.32
N ASP A 182 4.72 -8.20 -11.51
CA ASP A 182 5.67 -9.31 -11.69
C ASP A 182 6.99 -9.06 -10.95
N ALA A 183 7.55 -7.85 -11.09
CA ALA A 183 8.81 -7.49 -10.44
C ALA A 183 8.65 -7.38 -8.92
N ALA A 184 7.47 -6.98 -8.43
CA ALA A 184 7.17 -6.98 -7.01
C ALA A 184 7.13 -8.41 -6.45
N PHE A 185 6.56 -9.36 -7.21
CA PHE A 185 6.54 -10.77 -6.83
C PHE A 185 7.96 -11.37 -6.81
N THR A 186 8.77 -11.12 -7.84
CA THR A 186 10.19 -11.52 -7.85
C THR A 186 10.93 -10.96 -6.63
N ALA A 187 10.74 -9.68 -6.29
CA ALA A 187 11.33 -9.10 -5.10
C ALA A 187 10.90 -9.82 -3.81
N MET A 188 9.62 -10.23 -3.69
CA MET A 188 9.16 -11.01 -2.53
C MET A 188 9.74 -12.41 -2.45
N GLU A 189 9.92 -13.10 -3.58
CA GLU A 189 10.59 -14.41 -3.59
C GLU A 189 12.04 -14.28 -3.08
N ARG A 190 12.75 -13.25 -3.55
CA ARG A 190 14.11 -12.95 -3.09
C ARG A 190 14.16 -12.51 -1.63
N ALA A 191 13.16 -11.75 -1.16
CA ALA A 191 13.04 -11.39 0.24
C ALA A 191 12.88 -12.63 1.13
N THR A 192 12.04 -13.58 0.70
CA THR A 192 11.78 -14.84 1.42
C THR A 192 13.04 -15.70 1.49
N GLU A 193 13.77 -15.80 0.39
CA GLU A 193 15.04 -16.53 0.36
C GLU A 193 16.12 -15.90 1.24
N ALA A 194 16.21 -14.56 1.25
CA ALA A 194 17.12 -13.84 2.13
C ALA A 194 16.72 -14.00 3.61
N ALA A 195 15.42 -13.95 3.93
CA ALA A 195 14.91 -14.15 5.29
C ALA A 195 15.26 -15.55 5.83
N ARG A 196 15.14 -16.60 5.02
CA ARG A 196 15.54 -17.97 5.42
C ARG A 196 17.03 -18.13 5.72
N LYS A 197 17.87 -17.30 5.11
CA LYS A 197 19.32 -17.24 5.36
C LYS A 197 19.68 -16.30 6.51
N SER A 198 18.71 -15.55 7.01
CA SER A 198 18.85 -14.78 8.24
C SER A 198 18.53 -15.66 9.45
N ASP A 199 19.09 -15.33 10.61
CA ASP A 199 18.76 -16.00 11.88
C ASP A 199 17.50 -15.40 12.54
N ASP A 200 16.70 -14.65 11.76
CA ASP A 200 15.54 -13.90 12.27
C ASP A 200 14.23 -14.45 11.71
N HIS A 201 13.66 -15.41 12.44
CA HIS A 201 12.36 -16.01 12.15
C HIS A 201 11.21 -14.99 12.00
N ARG A 202 11.32 -13.78 12.57
CA ARG A 202 10.29 -12.74 12.46
C ARG A 202 10.21 -12.18 11.05
N LEU A 203 11.30 -12.19 10.29
CA LEU A 203 11.30 -11.72 8.91
C LEU A 203 10.40 -12.57 8.00
N GLU A 204 10.18 -13.84 8.33
CA GLU A 204 9.18 -14.67 7.62
C GLU A 204 7.76 -14.15 7.88
N THR A 205 7.44 -13.82 9.13
CA THR A 205 6.15 -13.25 9.55
C THR A 205 5.91 -11.88 8.90
N VAL A 206 6.94 -11.02 8.88
CA VAL A 206 6.91 -9.71 8.20
C VAL A 206 6.71 -9.90 6.69
N GLY A 207 7.45 -10.83 6.08
CA GLY A 207 7.33 -11.18 4.67
C GLY A 207 5.93 -11.64 4.29
N ALA A 208 5.30 -12.49 5.11
CA ALA A 208 3.93 -12.94 4.90
C ALA A 208 2.92 -11.78 5.00
N ALA A 209 3.08 -10.89 5.99
CA ALA A 209 2.24 -9.70 6.13
C ALA A 209 2.38 -8.73 4.93
N THR A 210 3.59 -8.58 4.39
CA THR A 210 3.86 -7.79 3.20
C THR A 210 3.23 -8.42 1.96
N LEU A 211 3.39 -9.72 1.75
CA LEU A 211 2.82 -10.43 0.61
C LEU A 211 1.28 -10.42 0.65
N ALA A 212 0.66 -10.58 1.82
CA ALA A 212 -0.79 -10.43 1.99
C ALA A 212 -1.27 -9.02 1.59
N TRP A 213 -0.51 -7.98 1.95
CA TRP A 213 -0.81 -6.61 1.50
C TRP A 213 -0.70 -6.46 -0.02
N ILE A 214 0.31 -7.06 -0.65
CA ILE A 214 0.49 -7.06 -2.11
C ILE A 214 -0.70 -7.74 -2.78
N PHE A 215 -1.06 -8.96 -2.38
CA PHE A 215 -2.22 -9.68 -2.91
C PHE A 215 -3.52 -8.89 -2.76
N THR A 216 -3.71 -8.21 -1.62
CA THR A 216 -4.86 -7.32 -1.42
C THR A 216 -4.87 -6.16 -2.43
N LYS A 217 -3.71 -5.64 -2.84
CA LYS A 217 -3.60 -4.60 -3.88
C LYS A 217 -3.86 -5.14 -5.30
N GLN A 218 -3.61 -6.42 -5.54
CA GLN A 218 -3.86 -7.08 -6.83
C GLN A 218 -5.32 -7.53 -6.98
N GLY A 219 -6.07 -7.59 -5.87
CA GLY A 219 -7.43 -8.14 -5.83
C GLY A 219 -7.48 -9.64 -5.55
N ARG A 220 -6.32 -10.27 -5.27
CA ARG A 220 -6.19 -11.67 -4.85
C ARG A 220 -6.58 -11.82 -3.36
N LEU A 221 -7.83 -11.50 -3.04
CA LEU A 221 -8.27 -11.35 -1.66
C LEU A 221 -8.29 -12.68 -0.89
N GLU A 222 -8.64 -13.78 -1.56
CA GLU A 222 -8.63 -15.11 -0.94
C GLU A 222 -7.21 -15.54 -0.56
N ASP A 223 -6.25 -15.38 -1.48
CA ASP A 223 -4.84 -15.65 -1.19
C ASP A 223 -4.30 -14.79 -0.05
N ALA A 224 -4.65 -13.49 -0.04
CA ALA A 224 -4.24 -12.57 1.02
C ALA A 224 -4.79 -12.98 2.39
N LEU A 225 -6.07 -13.33 2.44
CA LEU A 225 -6.75 -13.76 3.66
C LEU A 225 -6.15 -15.08 4.17
N HIS A 226 -6.06 -16.08 3.29
CA HIS A 226 -5.51 -17.39 3.61
C HIS A 226 -4.07 -17.26 4.13
N LEU A 227 -3.19 -16.56 3.42
CA LEU A 227 -1.79 -16.38 3.83
C LEU A 227 -1.66 -15.70 5.19
N ALA A 228 -2.39 -14.60 5.41
CA ALA A 228 -2.31 -13.83 6.65
C ALA A 228 -2.77 -14.67 7.86
N LEU A 229 -3.88 -15.40 7.73
CA LEU A 229 -4.39 -16.28 8.80
C LEU A 229 -3.43 -17.43 9.08
N ARG A 230 -2.94 -18.11 8.03
CA ARG A 230 -2.03 -19.26 8.18
C ARG A 230 -0.73 -18.89 8.91
N TYR A 231 -0.25 -17.67 8.72
CA TYR A 231 0.90 -17.15 9.48
C TYR A 231 0.49 -16.61 10.85
N ALA A 232 -0.71 -16.04 11.02
CA ALA A 232 -1.20 -15.62 12.32
C ALA A 232 -1.37 -16.82 13.27
N ASP A 233 -1.88 -17.94 12.78
CA ASP A 233 -2.04 -19.18 13.55
C ASP A 233 -0.68 -19.76 13.98
N ARG A 234 0.35 -19.64 13.13
CA ARG A 234 1.73 -20.10 13.46
C ARG A 234 2.45 -19.17 14.41
N ALA A 235 2.22 -17.86 14.28
CA ALA A 235 2.82 -16.82 15.09
C ALA A 235 1.95 -16.44 16.29
N GLU A 236 0.96 -17.27 16.64
CA GLU A 236 0.05 -16.97 17.73
C GLU A 236 0.84 -16.81 19.04
N PRO A 237 0.74 -15.65 19.70
CA PRO A 237 1.57 -15.34 20.84
C PRO A 237 1.12 -16.13 22.08
N GLY A 238 2.05 -16.83 22.70
CA GLY A 238 1.84 -17.46 23.99
C GLY A 238 2.07 -16.48 25.16
N PHE A 239 1.87 -16.95 26.39
CA PHE A 239 2.05 -16.14 27.60
C PHE A 239 3.45 -15.52 27.76
N ARG A 240 4.48 -16.11 27.14
CA ARG A 240 5.87 -15.65 27.19
C ARG A 240 6.28 -14.79 25.98
N SER A 241 5.37 -14.56 25.03
CA SER A 241 5.69 -13.80 23.82
C SER A 241 6.00 -12.35 24.15
N GLY A 242 7.03 -11.79 23.49
CA GLY A 242 7.43 -10.41 23.69
C GLY A 242 6.52 -9.43 22.96
N PRO A 243 6.64 -8.11 23.23
CA PRO A 243 5.86 -7.08 22.55
C PRO A 243 6.00 -7.08 21.01
N THR A 244 7.19 -7.43 20.48
CA THR A 244 7.41 -7.53 19.02
C THR A 244 6.63 -8.69 18.41
N ASP A 245 6.52 -9.83 19.08
CA ASP A 245 5.78 -10.97 18.52
C ASP A 245 4.26 -10.69 18.51
N LEU A 246 3.75 -10.06 19.58
CA LEU A 246 2.37 -9.54 19.64
C LEU A 246 2.10 -8.51 18.54
N SER A 247 3.05 -7.61 18.29
CA SER A 247 2.98 -6.59 17.25
C SER A 247 2.85 -7.21 15.85
N LEU A 248 3.71 -8.18 15.53
CA LEU A 248 3.70 -8.86 14.23
C LEU A 248 2.43 -9.71 14.03
N TRP A 249 1.98 -10.41 15.07
CA TRP A 249 0.72 -11.15 15.05
C TRP A 249 -0.47 -10.22 14.80
N GLY A 250 -0.52 -9.09 15.52
CA GLY A 250 -1.52 -8.06 15.33
C GLY A 250 -1.53 -7.46 13.91
N VAL A 251 -0.35 -7.25 13.31
CA VAL A 251 -0.25 -6.83 11.91
C VAL A 251 -0.87 -7.86 10.97
N LEU A 252 -0.61 -9.15 11.16
CA LEU A 252 -1.21 -10.22 10.34
C LEU A 252 -2.74 -10.25 10.47
N LEU A 253 -3.28 -10.10 11.68
CA LEU A 253 -4.72 -10.00 11.90
C LEU A 253 -5.33 -8.82 11.14
N LEU A 254 -4.68 -7.64 11.16
CA LEU A 254 -5.12 -6.48 10.38
C LEU A 254 -5.02 -6.72 8.87
N ARG A 255 -4.02 -7.48 8.38
CA ARG A 255 -3.94 -7.88 6.97
C ARG A 255 -5.09 -8.81 6.60
N ALA A 256 -5.37 -9.82 7.41
CA ALA A 256 -6.48 -10.74 7.23
C ALA A 256 -7.82 -9.98 7.19
N ALA A 257 -8.07 -9.09 8.16
CA ALA A 257 -9.28 -8.29 8.22
C ALA A 257 -9.43 -7.35 7.00
N THR A 258 -8.33 -6.77 6.52
CA THR A 258 -8.33 -5.94 5.29
C THR A 258 -8.69 -6.75 4.04
N ALA A 259 -8.23 -8.00 3.94
CA ALA A 259 -8.57 -8.87 2.83
C ALA A 259 -10.05 -9.32 2.93
N ALA A 260 -10.49 -9.74 4.11
CA ALA A 260 -11.85 -10.19 4.41
C ALA A 260 -12.89 -9.10 4.12
N VAL A 261 -12.70 -7.87 4.63
CA VAL A 261 -13.68 -6.78 4.43
C VAL A 261 -13.89 -6.44 2.95
N ARG A 262 -12.90 -6.68 2.11
CA ARG A 262 -12.98 -6.42 0.66
C ARG A 262 -13.63 -7.54 -0.13
N GLN A 263 -13.82 -8.72 0.46
CA GLN A 263 -14.53 -9.84 -0.20
C GLN A 263 -16.05 -9.66 -0.18
N GLY A 264 -16.58 -8.83 0.71
CA GLY A 264 -18.00 -8.49 0.77
C GLY A 264 -18.64 -8.73 2.13
N GLU A 265 -19.95 -8.50 2.18
CA GLU A 265 -20.76 -8.46 3.41
C GLU A 265 -20.76 -9.77 4.20
N GLN A 266 -20.62 -10.90 3.50
CA GLN A 266 -20.55 -12.23 4.11
C GLN A 266 -19.33 -12.43 5.03
N GLN A 267 -18.34 -11.54 4.98
CA GLN A 267 -17.14 -11.59 5.83
C GLN A 267 -17.17 -10.59 6.99
N HIS A 268 -18.25 -9.82 7.18
CA HIS A 268 -18.28 -8.79 8.23
C HIS A 268 -18.06 -9.34 9.65
N ASP A 269 -18.67 -10.47 10.00
CA ASP A 269 -18.50 -11.11 11.31
C ASP A 269 -17.03 -11.50 11.57
N ARG A 270 -16.37 -12.04 10.54
CA ARG A 270 -14.93 -12.39 10.54
C ARG A 270 -14.06 -11.15 10.72
N VAL A 271 -14.39 -10.04 10.07
CA VAL A 271 -13.67 -8.76 10.21
C VAL A 271 -13.77 -8.25 11.64
N GLU A 272 -14.96 -8.32 12.25
CA GLU A 272 -15.17 -7.90 13.63
C GLU A 272 -14.40 -8.79 14.63
N GLU A 273 -14.37 -10.10 14.41
CA GLU A 273 -13.56 -11.04 15.19
C GLU A 273 -12.06 -10.71 15.14
N LEU A 274 -11.51 -10.59 13.93
CA LEU A 274 -10.09 -10.28 13.73
C LEU A 274 -9.72 -8.91 14.33
N LEU A 275 -10.62 -7.92 14.21
CA LEU A 275 -10.42 -6.61 14.82
C LEU A 275 -10.44 -6.67 16.36
N ARG A 276 -11.31 -7.49 16.97
CA ARG A 276 -11.32 -7.71 18.42
C ARG A 276 -10.00 -8.32 18.90
N MET A 277 -9.50 -9.34 18.20
CA MET A 277 -8.20 -9.96 18.50
C MET A 277 -7.05 -8.97 18.36
N ALA A 278 -7.01 -8.20 17.27
CA ALA A 278 -5.99 -7.16 17.07
C ALA A 278 -6.08 -6.06 18.14
N THR A 279 -7.29 -5.71 18.59
CA THR A 279 -7.49 -4.74 19.69
C THR A 279 -6.92 -5.27 21.01
N ALA A 280 -7.14 -6.55 21.32
CA ALA A 280 -6.58 -7.19 22.50
C ALA A 280 -5.04 -7.22 22.45
N ALA A 281 -4.45 -7.57 21.29
CA ALA A 281 -3.01 -7.52 21.09
C ALA A 281 -2.46 -6.10 21.27
N ALA A 282 -3.10 -5.09 20.67
CA ALA A 282 -2.71 -3.70 20.81
C ALA A 282 -2.79 -3.19 22.26
N ALA A 283 -3.81 -3.60 23.02
CA ALA A 283 -3.92 -3.29 24.44
C ALA A 283 -2.79 -3.94 25.26
N ALA A 284 -2.41 -5.19 24.94
CA ALA A 284 -1.29 -5.87 25.59
C ALA A 284 0.07 -5.21 25.27
N VAL A 285 0.24 -4.67 24.06
CA VAL A 285 1.43 -3.90 23.67
C VAL A 285 1.45 -2.52 24.34
N GLY A 286 0.28 -1.91 24.59
CA GLY A 286 0.09 -0.70 25.39
C GLY A 286 0.26 0.63 24.63
N ALA A 287 1.24 0.71 23.72
CA ALA A 287 1.50 1.88 22.89
C ALA A 287 1.92 1.49 21.47
N ASP A 288 1.78 2.40 20.50
CA ASP A 288 2.22 2.11 19.13
C ASP A 288 3.73 1.92 19.05
N ARG A 289 4.14 0.85 18.37
CA ARG A 289 5.53 0.45 18.14
C ARG A 289 5.81 0.37 16.66
N LEU A 290 7.08 0.52 16.29
CA LEU A 290 7.58 0.34 14.94
C LEU A 290 8.54 -0.85 14.93
N ASP A 291 8.02 -2.02 14.58
CA ASP A 291 8.83 -3.22 14.36
C ASP A 291 8.93 -3.44 12.83
N TYR A 292 10.13 -3.60 12.28
CA TYR A 292 10.41 -3.73 10.83
C TYR A 292 9.71 -2.62 10.00
N ALA A 293 9.79 -1.39 10.53
CA ALA A 293 9.13 -0.18 10.03
C ALA A 293 7.62 -0.32 9.72
N THR A 294 6.94 -1.22 10.42
CA THR A 294 5.48 -1.38 10.36
C THR A 294 4.89 -0.99 11.72
N PRO A 295 4.03 0.05 11.78
CA PRO A 295 3.42 0.44 13.03
C PRO A 295 2.36 -0.57 13.47
N PHE A 296 2.32 -0.85 14.77
CA PHE A 296 1.22 -1.56 15.41
C PHE A 296 1.02 -1.09 16.85
N GLY A 297 -0.24 -0.98 17.25
CA GLY A 297 -0.66 -0.54 18.56
C GLY A 297 -2.06 0.05 18.53
N PRO A 298 -2.52 0.66 19.64
CA PRO A 298 -3.88 1.17 19.78
C PRO A 298 -4.27 2.19 18.70
N ALA A 299 -3.36 3.06 18.28
CA ALA A 299 -3.61 4.06 17.25
C ALA A 299 -3.81 3.40 15.88
N ASN A 300 -2.91 2.50 15.48
CA ASN A 300 -3.03 1.82 14.19
C ASN A 300 -4.29 0.92 14.11
N VAL A 301 -4.65 0.24 15.20
CA VAL A 301 -5.92 -0.52 15.28
C VAL A 301 -7.13 0.41 15.16
N GLY A 302 -7.09 1.58 15.79
CA GLY A 302 -8.13 2.61 15.64
C GLY A 302 -8.27 3.10 14.19
N VAL A 303 -7.15 3.33 13.49
CA VAL A 303 -7.14 3.66 12.06
C VAL A 303 -7.73 2.51 11.22
N ALA A 304 -7.34 1.26 11.49
CA ALA A 304 -7.87 0.10 10.78
C ALA A 304 -9.38 -0.07 10.98
N LYS A 305 -9.89 0.15 12.21
CA LYS A 305 -11.33 0.16 12.48
C LYS A 305 -12.09 1.15 11.60
N VAL A 306 -11.57 2.38 11.48
CA VAL A 306 -12.19 3.41 10.61
C VAL A 306 -12.18 2.94 9.15
N ASN A 307 -11.07 2.39 8.66
CA ASN A 307 -10.99 1.83 7.31
C ASN A 307 -12.05 0.73 7.08
N PHE A 308 -12.19 -0.21 8.02
CA PHE A 308 -13.15 -1.30 7.90
C PHE A 308 -14.59 -0.79 7.91
N LEU A 309 -14.94 0.15 8.80
CA LEU A 309 -16.27 0.77 8.81
C LEU A 309 -16.60 1.46 7.47
N VAL A 310 -15.61 2.07 6.81
CA VAL A 310 -15.80 2.67 5.48
C VAL A 310 -16.03 1.62 4.39
N GLU A 311 -15.26 0.51 4.40
CA GLU A 311 -15.44 -0.58 3.43
C GLU A 311 -16.79 -1.31 3.64
N MET A 312 -17.25 -1.44 4.89
CA MET A 312 -18.54 -2.05 5.27
C MET A 312 -19.77 -1.12 5.06
N ASP A 313 -19.63 0.01 4.38
CA ASP A 313 -20.70 1.01 4.16
C ASP A 313 -21.27 1.66 5.44
N LYS A 314 -20.54 1.58 6.56
CA LYS A 314 -20.89 2.20 7.85
C LYS A 314 -20.25 3.59 8.02
N SER A 315 -20.39 4.45 7.00
CA SER A 315 -19.68 5.75 6.93
C SER A 315 -20.00 6.70 8.09
N GLY A 316 -21.21 6.66 8.67
CA GLY A 316 -21.58 7.42 9.87
C GLY A 316 -20.77 7.00 11.11
N GLU A 317 -20.70 5.69 11.36
CA GLU A 317 -19.90 5.11 12.45
C GLU A 317 -18.41 5.33 12.25
N ALA A 318 -17.93 5.28 11.00
CA ALA A 318 -16.54 5.57 10.65
C ALA A 318 -16.15 6.99 11.07
N VAL A 319 -16.97 7.99 10.74
CA VAL A 319 -16.74 9.39 11.13
C VAL A 319 -16.82 9.59 12.65
N ALA A 320 -17.70 8.86 13.34
CA ALA A 320 -17.78 8.90 14.80
C ALA A 320 -16.51 8.30 15.44
N SER A 321 -16.12 7.09 15.02
CA SER A 321 -14.94 6.38 15.51
C SER A 321 -13.64 7.13 15.23
N ALA A 322 -13.57 7.86 14.11
CA ALA A 322 -12.41 8.67 13.74
C ALA A 322 -12.09 9.81 14.73
N ARG A 323 -13.05 10.21 15.58
CA ARG A 323 -12.84 11.28 16.59
C ARG A 323 -12.06 10.81 17.81
N SER A 324 -12.02 9.50 18.05
CA SER A 324 -11.49 8.91 19.28
C SER A 324 -10.30 7.98 19.01
N VAL A 325 -9.63 8.11 17.86
CA VAL A 325 -8.40 7.33 17.58
C VAL A 325 -7.28 7.86 18.49
N PRO A 326 -6.76 7.04 19.42
CA PRO A 326 -5.70 7.47 20.33
C PRO A 326 -4.39 7.66 19.56
N GLY A 327 -3.49 8.52 20.03
CA GLY A 327 -2.10 8.59 19.53
C GLY A 327 -1.92 8.85 18.03
N LEU A 328 -2.94 9.36 17.32
CA LEU A 328 -2.90 9.49 15.86
C LEU A 328 -1.67 10.28 15.35
N ALA A 329 -1.24 11.30 16.09
CA ALA A 329 -0.08 12.12 15.74
C ALA A 329 1.25 11.35 15.76
N GLU A 330 1.34 10.26 16.54
CA GLU A 330 2.54 9.43 16.69
C GLU A 330 2.71 8.44 15.53
N LEU A 331 1.62 8.16 14.80
CA LEU A 331 1.68 7.30 13.62
C LEU A 331 2.52 7.93 12.50
N PRO A 332 3.17 7.11 11.65
CA PRO A 332 3.89 7.60 10.48
C PRO A 332 3.03 8.49 9.57
N PRO A 333 3.61 9.51 8.90
CA PRO A 333 2.85 10.43 8.06
C PRO A 333 1.99 9.73 6.99
N THR A 334 2.51 8.68 6.35
CA THR A 334 1.75 7.89 5.38
C THR A 334 0.54 7.14 5.96
N TRP A 335 0.56 6.78 7.24
CA TRP A 335 -0.58 6.17 7.93
C TRP A 335 -1.64 7.22 8.25
N ARG A 336 -1.23 8.39 8.73
CA ARG A 336 -2.15 9.52 8.98
C ARG A 336 -2.80 10.01 7.69
N ALA A 337 -2.02 10.14 6.61
CA ALA A 337 -2.55 10.48 5.29
C ALA A 337 -3.60 9.48 4.80
N ARG A 338 -3.36 8.16 4.98
CA ARG A 338 -4.34 7.12 4.64
C ARG A 338 -5.61 7.23 5.48
N PHE A 339 -5.47 7.43 6.80
CA PHE A 339 -6.61 7.66 7.70
C PHE A 339 -7.46 8.85 7.24
N HIS A 340 -6.82 9.94 6.83
CA HIS A 340 -7.51 11.12 6.31
C HIS A 340 -8.19 10.86 4.95
N VAL A 341 -7.64 10.00 4.09
CA VAL A 341 -8.30 9.54 2.85
C VAL A 341 -9.53 8.70 3.16
N ASP A 342 -9.48 7.81 4.14
CA ASP A 342 -10.64 7.01 4.56
C ASP A 342 -11.75 7.90 5.12
N ARG A 343 -11.40 8.92 5.92
CA ARG A 343 -12.34 9.95 6.38
C ARG A 343 -12.95 10.74 5.22
N ALA A 344 -12.14 11.09 4.21
CA ALA A 344 -12.64 11.79 3.04
C ALA A 344 -13.68 10.93 2.30
N LEU A 345 -13.40 9.64 2.10
CA LEU A 345 -14.34 8.70 1.49
C LEU A 345 -15.65 8.63 2.29
N ALA A 346 -15.57 8.49 3.62
CA ALA A 346 -16.75 8.49 4.49
C ALA A 346 -17.58 9.79 4.39
N HIS A 347 -16.91 10.95 4.38
CA HIS A 347 -17.59 12.24 4.22
C HIS A 347 -18.22 12.40 2.84
N THR A 348 -17.58 11.93 1.77
CA THR A 348 -18.14 11.93 0.41
C THR A 348 -19.39 11.06 0.30
N ASP A 349 -19.39 9.89 0.95
CA ASP A 349 -20.58 9.02 1.00
C ASP A 349 -21.76 9.73 1.68
N LEU A 350 -21.48 10.44 2.78
CA LEU A 350 -22.44 11.23 3.54
C LEU A 350 -22.81 12.58 2.90
N LYS A 351 -22.35 12.87 1.67
CA LYS A 351 -22.57 14.14 0.95
C LYS A 351 -22.05 15.37 1.71
N GLN A 352 -20.99 15.20 2.49
CA GLN A 352 -20.32 16.25 3.26
C GLN A 352 -19.03 16.69 2.55
N ASP A 353 -19.16 17.17 1.31
CA ASP A 353 -18.03 17.44 0.41
C ASP A 353 -17.02 18.44 1.01
N ASP A 354 -17.45 19.45 1.76
CA ASP A 354 -16.55 20.38 2.48
C ASP A 354 -15.66 19.69 3.52
N ARG A 355 -16.22 18.69 4.22
CA ARG A 355 -15.45 17.90 5.20
C ARG A 355 -14.55 16.90 4.51
N ALA A 356 -14.98 16.34 3.39
CA ALA A 356 -14.15 15.48 2.55
C ALA A 356 -12.94 16.25 2.00
N ALA A 357 -13.14 17.46 1.48
CA ALA A 357 -12.10 18.35 1.00
C ALA A 357 -11.07 18.68 2.11
N ARG A 358 -11.53 19.07 3.30
CA ARG A 358 -10.64 19.30 4.45
C ARG A 358 -9.83 18.06 4.83
N ALA A 359 -10.44 16.88 4.82
CA ALA A 359 -9.73 15.64 5.10
C ALA A 359 -8.64 15.35 4.06
N LEU A 360 -8.90 15.57 2.76
CA LEU A 360 -7.89 15.41 1.71
C LEU A 360 -6.73 16.41 1.83
N LEU A 361 -7.00 17.64 2.24
CA LEU A 361 -5.94 18.64 2.50
C LEU A 361 -5.08 18.25 3.71
N MET A 362 -5.67 17.67 4.76
CA MET A 362 -4.90 17.10 5.87
C MET A 362 -4.02 15.94 5.40
N ALA A 363 -4.56 15.05 4.54
CA ALA A 363 -3.77 13.98 3.95
C ALA A 363 -2.58 14.51 3.13
N GLU A 364 -2.78 15.61 2.42
CA GLU A 364 -1.73 16.24 1.60
C GLU A 364 -0.67 16.87 2.50
N GLY A 365 -1.06 17.51 3.59
CA GLY A 365 -0.14 18.06 4.58
C GLY A 365 0.74 16.99 5.23
N ASP A 366 0.18 15.80 5.49
CA ASP A 366 0.93 14.68 6.07
C ASP A 366 1.89 14.00 5.07
N ALA A 367 1.43 13.70 3.85
CA ALA A 367 2.23 12.94 2.89
C ALA A 367 1.93 13.36 1.44
N PRO A 368 2.45 14.53 1.00
CA PRO A 368 2.07 15.15 -0.27
C PRO A 368 2.51 14.32 -1.47
N GLU A 369 3.73 13.78 -1.43
CA GLU A 369 4.25 12.95 -2.52
C GLU A 369 3.51 11.61 -2.61
N TRP A 370 3.30 10.93 -1.47
CA TRP A 370 2.53 9.69 -1.42
C TRP A 370 1.12 9.82 -2.03
N MET A 371 0.44 10.95 -1.81
CA MET A 371 -0.89 11.17 -2.37
C MET A 371 -0.92 11.15 -3.91
N ARG A 372 0.16 11.58 -4.58
CA ARG A 372 0.28 11.52 -6.05
C ARG A 372 0.31 10.08 -6.56
N TYR A 373 0.84 9.15 -5.76
CA TYR A 373 0.84 7.72 -6.07
C TYR A 373 -0.37 6.96 -5.55
N HIS A 374 -1.16 7.57 -4.66
CA HIS A 374 -2.32 6.92 -4.06
C HIS A 374 -3.58 7.10 -4.90
N ALA A 375 -3.95 6.05 -5.63
CA ALA A 375 -5.04 6.11 -6.60
C ALA A 375 -6.41 6.50 -6.02
N THR A 376 -6.75 6.06 -4.80
CA THR A 376 -8.02 6.45 -4.16
C THR A 376 -8.05 7.95 -3.86
N SER A 377 -6.91 8.54 -3.45
CA SER A 377 -6.80 9.98 -3.21
C SER A 377 -7.08 10.76 -4.50
N ARG A 378 -6.44 10.38 -5.59
CA ARG A 378 -6.62 11.02 -6.91
C ARG A 378 -8.07 10.94 -7.40
N ARG A 379 -8.70 9.77 -7.27
CA ARG A 379 -10.12 9.60 -7.65
C ARG A 379 -11.06 10.44 -6.79
N LEU A 380 -10.85 10.49 -5.48
CA LEU A 380 -11.66 11.32 -4.58
C LEU A 380 -11.50 12.82 -4.88
N VAL A 381 -10.28 13.28 -5.13
CA VAL A 381 -10.03 14.67 -5.54
C VAL A 381 -10.72 14.98 -6.87
N SER A 382 -10.62 14.08 -7.86
CA SER A 382 -11.32 14.25 -9.15
C SER A 382 -12.85 14.25 -8.99
N GLU A 383 -13.39 13.37 -8.14
CA GLU A 383 -14.82 13.32 -7.84
C GLU A 383 -15.31 14.64 -7.21
N LEU A 384 -14.64 15.12 -6.17
CA LEU A 384 -15.02 16.39 -5.54
C LEU A 384 -14.87 17.57 -6.49
N ARG A 385 -13.79 17.60 -7.30
CA ARG A 385 -13.60 18.63 -8.34
C ARG A 385 -14.75 18.64 -9.34
N SER A 386 -15.25 17.48 -9.76
CA SER A 386 -16.36 17.37 -10.73
C SER A 386 -17.70 17.92 -10.20
N ARG A 387 -17.85 17.98 -8.87
CA ARG A 387 -19.05 18.50 -8.18
C ARG A 387 -18.93 19.98 -7.82
N GLU A 388 -17.72 20.52 -7.85
CA GLU A 388 -17.44 21.90 -7.50
C GLU A 388 -18.00 22.84 -8.57
N ARG A 389 -18.78 23.85 -8.13
CA ARG A 389 -19.33 24.87 -9.03
C ARG A 389 -18.39 26.07 -9.21
N ARG A 390 -17.40 26.23 -8.32
CA ARG A 390 -16.46 27.36 -8.32
C ARG A 390 -15.25 27.05 -9.19
N ARG A 391 -14.83 28.02 -10.01
CA ARG A 391 -13.62 27.92 -10.85
C ARG A 391 -12.32 27.84 -10.04
N SER A 392 -12.31 28.36 -8.81
CA SER A 392 -11.21 28.23 -7.86
C SER A 392 -11.75 27.73 -6.52
N SER A 393 -11.16 26.64 -6.02
CA SER A 393 -11.45 26.05 -4.72
C SER A 393 -10.22 25.31 -4.21
N PRO A 394 -10.10 25.05 -2.90
CA PRO A 394 -9.00 24.26 -2.36
C PRO A 394 -8.87 22.87 -3.00
N VAL A 395 -9.99 22.26 -3.43
CA VAL A 395 -10.01 20.97 -4.14
C VAL A 395 -9.46 21.11 -5.56
N THR A 396 -9.78 22.20 -6.26
CA THR A 396 -9.24 22.48 -7.62
C THR A 396 -7.73 22.72 -7.58
N GLU A 397 -7.24 23.43 -6.57
CA GLU A 397 -5.81 23.63 -6.35
C GLU A 397 -5.11 22.31 -5.99
N LEU A 398 -5.70 21.51 -5.10
CA LEU A 398 -5.21 20.18 -4.75
C LEU A 398 -5.14 19.27 -5.98
N ALA A 399 -6.19 19.25 -6.79
CA ALA A 399 -6.20 18.48 -8.05
C ALA A 399 -5.05 18.93 -8.97
N SER A 400 -4.83 20.23 -9.09
CA SER A 400 -3.73 20.77 -9.89
C SER A 400 -2.36 20.33 -9.35
N ARG A 401 -2.15 20.24 -8.02
CA ARG A 401 -0.89 19.76 -7.42
C ARG A 401 -0.69 18.25 -7.54
N LEU A 402 -1.77 17.48 -7.69
CA LEU A 402 -1.71 16.03 -7.94
C LEU A 402 -1.57 15.70 -9.43
N ASP A 403 -2.07 16.57 -10.33
CA ASP A 403 -1.97 16.41 -11.78
C ASP A 403 -0.67 17.01 -12.35
N ARG A 404 -0.10 18.04 -11.72
CA ARG A 404 1.20 18.61 -12.10
C ARG A 404 2.34 17.71 -11.60
N ALA A 405 2.99 17.01 -12.53
CA ALA A 405 4.44 16.80 -12.39
C ALA A 405 5.10 18.18 -12.15
N PRO A 406 6.11 18.30 -11.28
CA PRO A 406 6.56 19.60 -10.76
C PRO A 406 6.88 20.57 -11.90
N HIS A 407 6.04 21.58 -12.07
CA HIS A 407 6.27 22.68 -13.01
C HIS A 407 7.34 23.60 -12.40
N PRO A 408 8.36 24.04 -13.16
CA PRO A 408 9.38 24.95 -12.65
C PRO A 408 8.72 26.21 -12.08
N ALA A 409 9.08 26.55 -10.84
CA ALA A 409 8.94 27.92 -10.38
C ALA A 409 9.81 28.77 -11.31
N ALA A 410 9.20 29.74 -11.99
CA ALA A 410 9.93 30.73 -12.76
C ALA A 410 10.82 31.53 -11.79
N GLY A 411 12.12 31.42 -11.99
CA GLY A 411 13.15 32.28 -11.44
C GLY A 411 14.01 32.77 -12.58
#